data_AF-A0A7X6ZQP5-F1
#
_entry.id   AF-A0A7X6ZQP5-F1
#
_cell.length_a   1.000
_cell.length_b   1.000
_cell.length_c   1.000
_cell.angle_alpha   90.00
_cell.angle_beta   90.00
_cell.angle_gamma   90.00
#
_symmetry.space_group_name_H-M   'P 1'
#
loop_
_entity.id
_entity.type
_entity.pdbx_description
1 polymer ?
#
loop_
_entity_poly.entity_id
_entity_poly.type
_entity_poly.pdbx_seq_one_letter_code
_entity_poly.pdbx_strand_id
1 'polypeptide(L)'
;ESEEERIKDLSEIMAQAMGGSSPQMKESSKSDEHIELAARPPDSSMRSPADRGLEGFSNQTQELFPGNIISLEGDENDPSYGVPTKWVYINSWYVIGPFPNPDRINLRRKFAPESVVDLEATYIGKNNKPVKWEFEQAMSSVSRLDHRAPVIPQTSEEYGIWYAYAEVFVDKECDLWLAVGSDDRSDIWLNGLHVWGSSNELKVWRINEGFRKVRFKEGRNKVLARVENGWHAIAWSVCIALTDDVSL
;
A
#
# COMPACT_ATOMS: atom_id res chain seq x y z
N GLU A 1 -40.60 17.19 -0.20
CA GLU A 1 -40.43 15.83 0.33
C GLU A 1 -39.77 15.94 1.68
N SER A 2 -40.40 15.38 2.71
CA SER A 2 -39.84 15.40 4.06
C SER A 2 -38.79 14.29 4.21
N GLU A 3 -37.86 14.49 5.12
CA GLU A 3 -36.74 13.56 5.40
C GLU A 3 -37.23 12.14 5.77
N GLU A 4 -38.44 12.03 6.34
CA GLU A 4 -39.10 10.76 6.65
C GLU A 4 -39.54 9.97 5.41
N GLU A 5 -39.98 10.64 4.34
CA GLU A 5 -40.32 9.98 3.07
C GLU A 5 -39.06 9.39 2.40
N ARG A 6 -37.93 10.10 2.53
CA ARG A 6 -36.64 9.69 1.97
C ARG A 6 -36.04 8.48 2.70
N ILE A 7 -36.26 8.36 4.00
CA ILE A 7 -35.80 7.23 4.82
C ILE A 7 -36.64 5.98 4.56
N LYS A 8 -37.96 6.13 4.34
CA LYS A 8 -38.82 5.00 3.93
C LYS A 8 -38.43 4.43 2.58
N ASP A 9 -38.18 5.28 1.60
CA ASP A 9 -37.82 4.88 0.23
C ASP A 9 -36.49 4.10 0.21
N LEU A 10 -35.51 4.54 1.01
CA LEU A 10 -34.23 3.83 1.16
C LEU A 10 -34.38 2.47 1.86
N SER A 11 -35.30 2.33 2.82
CA SER A 11 -35.56 1.04 3.48
C SER A 11 -36.25 0.02 2.58
N GLU A 12 -37.15 0.46 1.69
CA GLU A 12 -37.83 -0.41 0.72
C GLU A 12 -36.87 -0.90 -0.37
N ILE A 13 -35.95 -0.04 -0.81
CA ILE A 13 -34.87 -0.40 -1.74
C ILE A 13 -33.93 -1.45 -1.14
N MET A 14 -33.62 -1.34 0.17
CA MET A 14 -32.79 -2.34 0.86
C MET A 14 -33.51 -3.68 1.09
N ALA A 15 -34.83 -3.67 1.29
CA ALA A 15 -35.62 -4.88 1.44
C ALA A 15 -35.74 -5.69 0.14
N GLN A 16 -35.79 -5.03 -1.02
CA GLN A 16 -35.80 -5.69 -2.33
C GLN A 16 -34.44 -6.31 -2.71
N ALA A 17 -33.33 -5.75 -2.21
CA ALA A 17 -31.99 -6.30 -2.46
C ALA A 17 -31.68 -7.57 -1.65
N MET A 18 -32.43 -7.84 -0.57
CA MET A 18 -32.23 -8.97 0.35
C MET A 18 -33.17 -10.16 0.05
N GLY A 19 -34.09 -10.03 -0.91
CA GLY A 19 -35.06 -11.05 -1.29
C GLY A 19 -34.63 -11.89 -2.49
N GLY A 20 -33.50 -12.59 -2.41
CA GLY A 20 -33.01 -13.51 -3.44
C GLY A 20 -32.80 -14.91 -2.88
N SER A 21 -33.77 -15.79 -3.08
CA SER A 21 -33.78 -17.18 -2.61
C SER A 21 -32.73 -18.04 -3.34
N SER A 22 -31.90 -18.77 -2.59
CA SER A 22 -30.98 -19.81 -3.10
C SER A 22 -31.71 -21.01 -3.68
N PRO A 23 -31.25 -21.63 -4.78
CA PRO A 23 -31.58 -23.00 -5.11
C PRO A 23 -30.47 -23.99 -4.74
N GLN A 24 -30.85 -25.02 -4.00
CA GLN A 24 -30.12 -26.27 -3.80
C GLN A 24 -29.76 -26.93 -5.14
N MET A 25 -28.54 -27.47 -5.26
CA MET A 25 -28.23 -28.50 -6.25
C MET A 25 -27.69 -29.77 -5.57
N LYS A 26 -28.29 -30.88 -6.02
CA LYS A 26 -28.10 -32.27 -5.60
C LYS A 26 -26.75 -32.81 -6.05
N GLU A 27 -26.12 -33.61 -5.20
CA GLU A 27 -25.05 -34.53 -5.59
C GLU A 27 -25.59 -35.65 -6.48
N SER A 28 -24.92 -35.92 -7.60
CA SER A 28 -24.99 -37.20 -8.29
C SER A 28 -23.65 -37.54 -8.97
N SER A 29 -23.26 -38.80 -8.76
CA SER A 29 -22.03 -39.49 -9.14
C SER A 29 -21.76 -39.67 -10.64
N LYS A 30 -20.49 -39.63 -11.06
CA LYS A 30 -19.68 -40.74 -11.66
C LYS A 30 -18.59 -40.23 -12.63
N SER A 31 -17.42 -40.86 -12.46
CA SER A 31 -16.28 -41.11 -13.36
C SER A 31 -16.32 -40.60 -14.81
N ASP A 32 -15.19 -40.06 -15.28
CA ASP A 32 -14.54 -40.49 -16.53
C ASP A 32 -13.04 -40.09 -16.55
N GLU A 33 -12.18 -41.05 -16.90
CA GLU A 33 -10.76 -40.91 -17.20
C GLU A 33 -10.56 -40.32 -18.61
N HIS A 34 -9.57 -39.43 -18.80
CA HIS A 34 -8.40 -39.63 -19.70
C HIS A 34 -7.73 -38.33 -20.21
N ILE A 35 -6.41 -38.49 -20.43
CA ILE A 35 -5.44 -37.73 -21.26
C ILE A 35 -4.64 -36.62 -20.57
N GLU A 36 -3.52 -37.04 -19.98
CA GLU A 36 -2.39 -36.19 -19.59
C GLU A 36 -1.55 -35.83 -20.83
N LEU A 37 -1.71 -34.60 -21.34
CA LEU A 37 -0.83 -34.01 -22.35
C LEU A 37 0.36 -33.36 -21.63
N ALA A 38 1.52 -34.00 -21.71
CA ALA A 38 2.78 -33.50 -21.19
C ALA A 38 3.12 -32.13 -21.81
N ALA A 39 2.96 -31.06 -21.03
CA ALA A 39 3.49 -29.75 -21.36
C ALA A 39 5.00 -29.72 -21.05
N ARG A 40 5.81 -29.50 -22.10
CA ARG A 40 7.25 -29.25 -21.97
C ARG A 40 7.50 -28.03 -21.05
N PRO A 41 8.50 -28.06 -20.16
CA PRO A 41 8.89 -26.88 -19.41
C PRO A 41 9.42 -25.80 -20.38
N PRO A 42 9.10 -24.51 -20.17
CA PRO A 42 9.66 -23.45 -20.98
C PRO A 42 11.17 -23.32 -20.75
N ASP A 43 11.85 -23.09 -21.87
CA ASP A 43 13.30 -22.94 -22.05
C ASP A 43 13.90 -21.89 -21.09
N SER A 44 14.99 -22.26 -20.40
CA SER A 44 15.60 -21.52 -19.30
C SER A 44 16.61 -20.43 -19.75
N SER A 45 16.45 -19.85 -20.94
CA SER A 45 17.49 -19.02 -21.56
C SER A 45 17.21 -17.50 -21.59
N MET A 46 16.30 -16.98 -20.75
CA MET A 46 16.21 -15.54 -20.48
C MET A 46 15.99 -15.28 -18.98
N ARG A 47 17.06 -15.41 -18.19
CA ARG A 47 17.08 -14.93 -16.80
C ARG A 47 17.04 -13.40 -16.81
N SER A 48 16.07 -12.81 -16.10
CA SER A 48 16.06 -11.38 -15.86
C SER A 48 17.30 -10.99 -15.03
N PRO A 49 17.82 -9.77 -15.17
CA PRO A 49 18.93 -9.30 -14.33
C PRO A 49 18.65 -9.33 -12.81
N ALA A 50 17.41 -9.56 -12.38
CA ALA A 50 17.00 -9.57 -10.96
C ALA A 50 17.47 -10.82 -10.18
N ASP A 51 17.86 -11.91 -10.84
CA ASP A 51 18.13 -13.19 -10.16
C ASP A 51 19.53 -13.30 -9.51
N ARG A 52 20.37 -12.25 -9.54
CA ARG A 52 21.73 -12.29 -8.99
C ARG A 52 22.02 -11.36 -7.78
N GLY A 53 21.01 -10.76 -7.15
CA GLY A 53 21.25 -9.72 -6.14
C GLY A 53 20.74 -9.97 -4.71
N LEU A 54 20.02 -11.07 -4.43
CA LEU A 54 19.10 -11.10 -3.28
C LEU A 54 19.67 -11.65 -1.95
N GLU A 55 20.95 -12.04 -1.88
CA GLU A 55 21.57 -12.50 -0.62
C GLU A 55 22.20 -11.37 0.24
N GLY A 56 22.27 -10.12 -0.27
CA GLY A 56 22.98 -9.01 0.40
C GLY A 56 22.14 -8.11 1.32
N PHE A 57 20.82 -8.31 1.36
CA PHE A 57 19.83 -7.34 1.85
C PHE A 57 19.81 -7.06 3.37
N SER A 58 20.56 -7.81 4.18
CA SER A 58 20.44 -7.70 5.65
C SER A 58 21.38 -6.69 6.30
N ASN A 59 22.46 -6.28 5.62
CA ASN A 59 23.51 -5.44 6.23
C ASN A 59 23.63 -4.02 5.61
N GLN A 60 22.94 -3.74 4.50
CA GLN A 60 23.04 -2.46 3.76
C GLN A 60 21.88 -1.47 4.03
N THR A 61 20.87 -1.85 4.81
CA THR A 61 19.79 -0.98 5.31
C THR A 61 20.24 0.16 6.23
N GLN A 62 21.55 0.28 6.48
CA GLN A 62 22.17 1.36 7.26
C GLN A 62 22.01 2.75 6.62
N GLU A 63 21.70 2.83 5.33
CA GLU A 63 21.51 4.09 4.58
C GLU A 63 20.04 4.47 4.36
N LEU A 64 19.09 3.93 5.15
CA LEU A 64 17.68 4.35 5.11
C LEU A 64 17.43 5.51 6.08
N PHE A 65 17.18 6.70 5.54
CA PHE A 65 16.90 7.91 6.32
C PHE A 65 15.42 8.32 6.25
N PRO A 66 14.81 8.76 7.37
CA PRO A 66 13.47 9.34 7.33
C PRO A 66 13.51 10.68 6.58
N GLY A 67 12.61 10.89 5.63
CA GLY A 67 12.56 12.17 4.92
C GLY A 67 11.37 12.31 3.98
N ASN A 68 10.82 13.53 3.94
CA ASN A 68 9.78 13.94 3.01
C ASN A 68 10.25 15.11 2.10
N ILE A 69 11.52 15.51 2.20
CA ILE A 69 12.14 16.57 1.39
C ILE A 69 13.38 15.95 0.73
N ILE A 70 13.44 16.03 -0.59
CA ILE A 70 14.52 15.50 -1.41
C ILE A 70 15.15 16.67 -2.16
N SER A 71 16.46 16.82 -2.00
CA SER A 71 17.27 17.70 -2.84
C SER A 71 18.27 16.87 -3.63
N LEU A 72 18.23 17.00 -4.96
CA LEU A 72 19.13 16.29 -5.88
C LEU A 72 20.30 17.18 -6.34
N GLU A 73 20.20 18.50 -6.16
CA GLU A 73 21.24 19.46 -6.54
C GLU A 73 22.08 19.94 -5.33
N GLY A 74 21.90 19.33 -4.16
CA GLY A 74 22.62 19.71 -2.95
C GLY A 74 24.13 19.46 -3.01
N ASP A 75 24.89 20.33 -2.35
CA ASP A 75 26.32 20.12 -2.11
C ASP A 75 26.50 19.26 -0.86
N GLU A 76 27.16 18.10 -0.98
CA GLU A 76 27.44 17.19 0.13
C GLU A 76 28.27 17.84 1.26
N ASN A 77 28.97 18.95 0.96
CA ASN A 77 29.78 19.70 1.90
C ASN A 77 29.01 20.85 2.57
N ASP A 78 27.80 21.17 2.11
CA ASP A 78 26.95 22.20 2.70
C ASP A 78 25.84 21.54 3.54
N PRO A 79 25.94 21.60 4.89
CA PRO A 79 25.01 20.92 5.78
C PRO A 79 23.57 21.48 5.70
N SER A 80 23.33 22.59 5.00
CA SER A 80 21.98 23.12 4.77
C SER A 80 21.16 22.30 3.77
N TYR A 81 21.79 21.48 2.93
CA TYR A 81 21.12 20.60 1.96
C TYR A 81 20.70 19.23 2.52
N GLY A 82 20.97 18.97 3.79
CA GLY A 82 20.57 17.74 4.49
C GLY A 82 21.68 16.70 4.54
N VAL A 83 21.29 15.43 4.69
CA VAL A 83 22.22 14.30 4.83
C VAL A 83 22.30 13.56 3.49
N PRO A 84 23.48 13.47 2.85
CA PRO A 84 23.67 12.65 1.66
C PRO A 84 23.28 11.19 1.95
N THR A 85 22.38 10.64 1.11
CA THR A 85 21.87 9.28 1.28
C THR A 85 21.51 8.65 -0.06
N LYS A 86 21.57 7.32 -0.14
CA LYS A 86 21.02 6.57 -1.27
C LYS A 86 19.52 6.33 -1.15
N TRP A 87 19.02 6.15 0.06
CA TRP A 87 17.62 5.81 0.31
C TRP A 87 16.99 6.70 1.37
N VAL A 88 15.76 7.11 1.09
CA VAL A 88 14.89 7.74 2.08
C VAL A 88 13.59 6.95 2.21
N TYR A 89 12.98 6.96 3.39
CA TYR A 89 11.61 6.49 3.56
C TYR A 89 10.68 7.62 3.97
N ILE A 90 9.46 7.59 3.43
CA ILE A 90 8.43 8.55 3.80
C ILE A 90 8.05 8.29 5.25
N ASN A 91 8.39 9.23 6.12
CA ASN A 91 8.31 9.04 7.56
C ASN A 91 7.02 9.57 8.18
N SER A 92 6.40 10.57 7.58
CA SER A 92 5.24 11.26 8.16
C SER A 92 4.02 11.08 7.27
N TRP A 93 2.94 10.56 7.86
CA TRP A 93 1.71 10.22 7.18
C TRP A 93 0.49 10.75 7.94
N TYR A 94 -0.54 11.16 7.21
CA TYR A 94 -1.90 11.20 7.72
C TYR A 94 -2.56 9.87 7.36
N VAL A 95 -3.15 9.17 8.32
CA VAL A 95 -3.70 7.83 8.14
C VAL A 95 -5.16 7.82 8.56
N ILE A 96 -6.00 7.17 7.77
CA ILE A 96 -7.42 7.02 8.06
C ILE A 96 -7.85 5.56 7.87
N GLY A 97 -8.61 5.05 8.83
CA GLY A 97 -9.10 3.69 8.85
C GLY A 97 -9.37 3.24 10.30
N PRO A 98 -9.80 1.99 10.48
CA PRO A 98 -10.07 0.99 9.45
C PRO A 98 -11.40 1.21 8.71
N PHE A 99 -11.38 1.01 7.40
CA PHE A 99 -12.56 0.70 6.58
C PHE A 99 -12.81 -0.82 6.61
N PRO A 100 -14.07 -1.27 6.46
CA PRO A 100 -14.41 -2.69 6.61
C PRO A 100 -13.84 -3.56 5.49
N ASN A 101 -13.25 -4.70 5.86
CA ASN A 101 -12.79 -5.71 4.92
C ASN A 101 -13.05 -7.15 5.42
N PRO A 102 -14.30 -7.50 5.79
CA PRO A 102 -14.61 -8.82 6.33
C PRO A 102 -14.21 -9.90 5.32
N ASP A 103 -13.51 -10.94 5.77
CA ASP A 103 -13.00 -12.03 4.93
C ASP A 103 -12.29 -11.56 3.65
N ARG A 104 -11.72 -10.34 3.70
CA ARG A 104 -11.02 -9.69 2.59
C ARG A 104 -11.87 -9.47 1.33
N ILE A 105 -13.20 -9.37 1.45
CA ILE A 105 -14.09 -9.18 0.30
C ILE A 105 -13.96 -7.80 -0.38
N ASN A 106 -13.43 -6.80 0.32
CA ASN A 106 -13.37 -5.40 -0.14
C ASN A 106 -12.00 -5.02 -0.73
N LEU A 107 -11.15 -5.98 -1.12
CA LEU A 107 -9.83 -5.72 -1.72
C LEU A 107 -9.86 -4.77 -2.93
N ARG A 108 -10.93 -4.80 -3.71
CA ARG A 108 -11.13 -3.93 -4.89
C ARG A 108 -12.17 -2.82 -4.69
N ARG A 109 -12.82 -2.79 -3.52
CA ARG A 109 -13.79 -1.74 -3.19
C ARG A 109 -13.04 -0.43 -2.99
N LYS A 110 -13.51 0.60 -3.68
CA LYS A 110 -13.04 1.97 -3.49
C LYS A 110 -13.75 2.61 -2.31
N PHE A 111 -12.99 3.24 -1.42
CA PHE A 111 -13.51 4.12 -0.40
C PHE A 111 -13.20 5.58 -0.76
N ALA A 112 -13.88 6.52 -0.10
CA ALA A 112 -13.81 7.94 -0.43
C ALA A 112 -12.38 8.53 -0.52
N PRO A 113 -11.41 8.14 0.34
CA PRO A 113 -10.04 8.66 0.26
C PRO A 113 -9.32 8.40 -1.08
N GLU A 114 -9.74 7.42 -1.89
CA GLU A 114 -9.17 7.20 -3.23
C GLU A 114 -9.54 8.28 -4.25
N SER A 115 -10.63 9.01 -4.00
CA SER A 115 -11.13 10.04 -4.92
C SER A 115 -10.70 11.44 -4.47
N VAL A 116 -10.85 11.74 -3.19
CA VAL A 116 -10.52 13.04 -2.60
C VAL A 116 -9.88 12.83 -1.24
N VAL A 117 -8.71 13.43 -1.04
CA VAL A 117 -8.07 13.55 0.28
C VAL A 117 -8.51 14.87 0.89
N ASP A 118 -9.47 14.79 1.81
CA ASP A 118 -9.89 15.87 2.69
C ASP A 118 -9.51 15.47 4.12
N LEU A 119 -8.49 16.14 4.69
CA LEU A 119 -7.93 15.80 6.00
C LEU A 119 -8.89 16.12 7.15
N GLU A 120 -9.91 16.95 6.91
CA GLU A 120 -10.94 17.31 7.91
C GLU A 120 -12.17 16.40 7.83
N ALA A 121 -12.28 15.58 6.79
CA ALA A 121 -13.43 14.71 6.59
C ALA A 121 -13.53 13.61 7.64
N THR A 122 -14.77 13.26 7.98
CA THR A 122 -15.11 12.09 8.81
C THR A 122 -15.89 11.10 7.97
N TYR A 123 -15.53 9.82 8.04
CA TYR A 123 -16.22 8.75 7.33
C TYR A 123 -16.74 7.69 8.28
N ILE A 124 -17.69 6.88 7.80
CA ILE A 124 -18.09 5.65 8.49
C ILE A 124 -17.12 4.53 8.11
N GLY A 125 -16.34 4.10 9.10
CA GLY A 125 -15.39 3.00 9.00
C GLY A 125 -16.02 1.66 9.39
N LYS A 126 -15.15 0.71 9.76
CA LYS A 126 -15.56 -0.64 10.15
C LYS A 126 -16.42 -0.60 11.42
N ASN A 127 -17.35 -1.54 11.52
CA ASN A 127 -18.30 -1.67 12.64
C ASN A 127 -19.12 -0.39 12.88
N ASN A 128 -19.38 0.39 11.82
CA ASN A 128 -20.08 1.68 11.85
C ASN A 128 -19.43 2.73 12.78
N LYS A 129 -18.13 2.61 13.06
CA LYS A 129 -17.39 3.60 13.85
C LYS A 129 -16.95 4.76 12.96
N PRO A 130 -17.04 6.02 13.43
CA PRO A 130 -16.46 7.14 12.70
C PRO A 130 -14.93 7.00 12.64
N VAL A 131 -14.34 7.29 11.48
CA VAL A 131 -12.89 7.37 11.28
C VAL A 131 -12.52 8.73 10.72
N LYS A 132 -11.35 9.22 11.13
CA LYS A 132 -10.76 10.50 10.71
C LYS A 132 -9.30 10.30 10.37
N TRP A 133 -8.70 11.28 9.71
CA TRP A 133 -7.25 11.29 9.49
C TRP A 133 -6.53 11.58 10.80
N GLU A 134 -5.57 10.74 11.12
CA GLU A 134 -4.70 10.86 12.28
C GLU A 134 -3.23 10.85 11.83
N PHE A 135 -2.39 11.59 12.52
CA PHE A 135 -0.97 11.64 12.18
C PHE A 135 -0.24 10.41 12.70
N GLU A 136 0.48 9.72 11.82
CA GLU A 136 1.30 8.56 12.14
C GLU A 136 2.73 8.76 11.61
N GLN A 137 3.69 8.24 12.36
CA GLN A 137 5.09 8.24 11.96
C GLN A 137 5.60 6.82 11.74
N ALA A 138 6.46 6.65 10.73
CA ALA A 138 7.16 5.41 10.53
C ALA A 138 8.07 5.10 11.71
N MET A 139 8.26 3.80 11.97
CA MET A 139 9.19 3.37 13.00
C MET A 139 10.62 3.78 12.61
N SER A 140 11.26 4.49 13.53
CA SER A 140 12.65 4.95 13.42
C SER A 140 13.44 4.44 14.62
N SER A 141 13.64 3.12 14.70
CA SER A 141 14.50 2.56 15.73
C SER A 141 15.96 2.57 15.29
N VAL A 142 16.80 3.32 15.99
CA VAL A 142 18.26 3.29 15.79
C VAL A 142 18.85 1.96 16.28
N SER A 143 18.18 1.28 17.23
CA SER A 143 18.65 0.04 17.86
C SER A 143 18.17 -1.25 17.17
N ARG A 144 17.22 -1.15 16.22
CA ARG A 144 16.74 -2.27 15.40
C ARG A 144 16.70 -1.86 13.93
N LEU A 145 17.85 -2.00 13.27
CA LEU A 145 18.08 -1.52 11.90
C LEU A 145 17.20 -2.24 10.85
N ASP A 146 16.75 -3.45 11.17
CA ASP A 146 15.78 -4.26 10.41
C ASP A 146 14.32 -3.82 10.60
N HIS A 147 14.05 -2.86 11.49
CA HIS A 147 12.70 -2.36 11.83
C HIS A 147 12.52 -0.87 11.51
N ARG A 148 13.26 -0.34 10.53
CA ARG A 148 13.12 1.03 10.04
C ARG A 148 12.23 1.10 8.82
N ALA A 149 11.45 2.19 8.71
CA ALA A 149 10.48 2.47 7.66
C ALA A 149 9.05 1.88 7.77
N PRO A 150 8.73 0.77 8.46
CA PRO A 150 7.35 0.33 8.55
C PRO A 150 6.53 1.33 9.36
N VAL A 151 5.37 1.69 8.85
CA VAL A 151 4.32 2.39 9.57
C VAL A 151 3.30 1.36 10.01
N ILE A 152 2.93 1.40 11.29
CA ILE A 152 1.87 0.58 11.87
C ILE A 152 0.84 1.56 12.44
N PRO A 153 -0.42 1.53 11.96
CA PRO A 153 -1.42 2.46 12.44
C PRO A 153 -1.82 2.11 13.88
N GLN A 154 -2.04 3.11 14.73
CA GLN A 154 -2.55 2.93 16.10
C GLN A 154 -3.94 2.29 16.10
N THR A 155 -4.70 2.51 15.03
CA THR A 155 -6.01 1.91 14.79
C THR A 155 -5.93 0.53 14.13
N SER A 156 -4.75 -0.09 14.08
CA SER A 156 -4.56 -1.43 13.49
C SER A 156 -5.45 -2.49 14.13
N GLU A 157 -6.07 -3.30 13.27
CA GLU A 157 -6.90 -4.44 13.65
C GLU A 157 -7.00 -5.41 12.47
N GLU A 158 -7.50 -6.61 12.70
CA GLU A 158 -7.69 -7.62 11.65
C GLU A 158 -8.75 -7.18 10.63
N TYR A 159 -8.69 -7.64 9.38
CA TYR A 159 -9.74 -7.49 8.35
C TYR A 159 -10.18 -6.04 8.16
N GLY A 160 -9.19 -5.16 8.01
CA GLY A 160 -9.37 -3.72 7.84
C GLY A 160 -8.61 -3.18 6.62
N ILE A 161 -9.01 -1.99 6.17
CA ILE A 161 -8.32 -1.23 5.12
C ILE A 161 -8.02 0.17 5.66
N TRP A 162 -6.81 0.65 5.44
CA TRP A 162 -6.37 2.00 5.75
C TRP A 162 -5.97 2.73 4.48
N TYR A 163 -6.08 4.05 4.53
CA TYR A 163 -5.45 4.94 3.57
C TYR A 163 -4.44 5.81 4.31
N ALA A 164 -3.29 6.03 3.71
CA ALA A 164 -2.24 6.88 4.23
C ALA A 164 -1.86 7.93 3.18
N TYR A 165 -1.86 9.19 3.56
CA TYR A 165 -1.52 10.33 2.73
C TYR A 165 -0.22 10.97 3.21
N ALA A 166 0.67 11.28 2.29
CA ALA A 166 1.87 12.07 2.54
C ALA A 166 2.14 13.03 1.38
N GLU A 167 2.89 14.08 1.67
CA GLU A 167 3.50 14.93 0.66
C GLU A 167 5.01 14.74 0.68
N VAL A 168 5.61 14.62 -0.50
CA VAL A 168 7.05 14.57 -0.72
C VAL A 168 7.44 15.77 -1.57
N PHE A 169 8.32 16.63 -1.05
CA PHE A 169 8.90 17.72 -1.82
C PHE A 169 10.15 17.25 -2.54
N VAL A 170 10.27 17.59 -3.82
CA VAL A 170 11.48 17.36 -4.62
C VAL A 170 11.90 18.68 -5.27
N ASP A 171 13.17 19.05 -5.13
CA ASP A 171 13.70 20.32 -5.67
C ASP A 171 13.73 20.39 -7.20
N LYS A 172 13.66 19.24 -7.89
CA LYS A 172 13.66 19.15 -9.34
C LYS A 172 12.88 17.95 -9.86
N GLU A 173 12.25 18.13 -11.01
CA GLU A 173 11.57 17.04 -11.71
C GLU A 173 12.56 15.92 -12.10
N CYS A 174 12.27 14.67 -11.70
CA CYS A 174 13.17 13.54 -11.86
C CYS A 174 12.44 12.19 -11.89
N ASP A 175 13.13 11.15 -12.35
CA ASP A 175 12.68 9.76 -12.25
C ASP A 175 13.39 9.09 -11.07
N LEU A 176 12.65 8.61 -10.09
CA LEU A 176 13.19 7.91 -8.92
C LEU A 176 12.54 6.53 -8.78
N TRP A 177 13.25 5.62 -8.12
CA TRP A 177 12.71 4.30 -7.81
C TRP A 177 12.00 4.32 -6.46
N LEU A 178 10.79 3.77 -6.42
CA LEU A 178 10.12 3.40 -5.19
C LEU A 178 10.48 1.96 -4.84
N ALA A 179 10.77 1.70 -3.57
CA ALA A 179 10.66 0.37 -2.96
C ALA A 179 9.45 0.37 -2.02
N VAL A 180 8.53 -0.56 -2.23
CA VAL A 180 7.28 -0.65 -1.47
C VAL A 180 7.26 -1.95 -0.68
N GLY A 181 6.78 -1.88 0.57
CA GLY A 181 6.53 -3.05 1.40
C GLY A 181 5.15 -2.99 2.03
N SER A 182 4.48 -4.15 2.12
CA SER A 182 3.17 -4.27 2.76
C SER A 182 2.95 -5.61 3.47
N ASP A 183 2.15 -5.55 4.52
CA ASP A 183 1.52 -6.66 5.25
C ASP A 183 0.06 -6.27 5.46
N ASP A 184 -0.92 -6.81 4.74
CA ASP A 184 -0.79 -7.87 3.73
C ASP A 184 -0.73 -7.32 2.30
N ARG A 185 -1.38 -6.19 1.99
CA ARG A 185 -1.55 -5.73 0.60
C ARG A 185 -1.61 -4.22 0.49
N SER A 186 -1.04 -3.67 -0.59
CA SER A 186 -0.95 -2.23 -0.84
C SER A 186 -1.25 -1.83 -2.27
N ASP A 187 -1.75 -0.61 -2.44
CA ASP A 187 -1.68 0.16 -3.68
C ASP A 187 -1.07 1.53 -3.38
N ILE A 188 -0.30 2.09 -4.31
CA ILE A 188 0.25 3.45 -4.19
C ILE A 188 -0.17 4.29 -5.39
N TRP A 189 -0.60 5.52 -5.11
CA TRP A 189 -0.81 6.58 -6.08
C TRP A 189 0.19 7.70 -5.85
N LEU A 190 0.78 8.20 -6.94
CA LEU A 190 1.61 9.39 -6.97
C LEU A 190 0.92 10.45 -7.81
N ASN A 191 0.62 11.61 -7.24
CA ASN A 191 -0.12 12.71 -7.89
C ASN A 191 -1.43 12.24 -8.56
N GLY A 192 -2.13 11.29 -7.93
CA GLY A 192 -3.37 10.70 -8.44
C GLY A 192 -3.20 9.59 -9.48
N LEU A 193 -1.97 9.33 -9.97
CA LEU A 193 -1.67 8.21 -10.85
C LEU A 193 -1.38 6.95 -10.03
N HIS A 194 -2.10 5.86 -10.29
CA HIS A 194 -1.80 4.55 -9.69
C HIS A 194 -0.46 4.03 -10.24
N VAL A 195 0.53 3.88 -9.36
CA VAL A 195 1.91 3.51 -9.75
C VAL A 195 2.30 2.12 -9.28
N TRP A 196 1.66 1.60 -8.23
CA TRP A 196 1.97 0.30 -7.63
C TRP A 196 0.70 -0.39 -7.13
N GLY A 197 0.66 -1.72 -7.26
CA GLY A 197 -0.33 -2.56 -6.59
C GLY A 197 0.28 -3.94 -6.31
N SER A 198 0.13 -4.44 -5.08
CA SER A 198 0.68 -5.73 -4.71
C SER A 198 -0.25 -6.92 -4.95
N SER A 199 0.30 -8.13 -4.75
CA SER A 199 -0.48 -9.38 -4.77
C SER A 199 -1.58 -9.37 -3.71
N ASN A 200 -2.65 -10.12 -3.97
CA ASN A 200 -3.74 -10.32 -3.00
C ASN A 200 -3.42 -11.40 -1.96
N GLU A 201 -2.22 -11.98 -1.97
CA GLU A 201 -1.82 -13.02 -1.02
C GLU A 201 -1.58 -12.41 0.36
N LEU A 202 -1.88 -13.21 1.40
CA LEU A 202 -1.45 -12.90 2.76
C LEU A 202 0.06 -13.06 2.84
N LYS A 203 0.77 -12.09 3.42
CA LYS A 203 2.22 -12.04 3.46
C LYS A 203 2.72 -11.13 4.56
N VAL A 204 3.86 -11.50 5.13
CA VAL A 204 4.58 -10.65 6.08
C VAL A 204 5.21 -9.45 5.39
N TRP A 205 5.33 -8.35 6.13
CA TRP A 205 5.98 -7.14 5.63
C TRP A 205 7.41 -7.41 5.18
N ARG A 206 7.73 -6.90 3.98
CA ARG A 206 9.10 -6.83 3.45
C ARG A 206 9.27 -5.51 2.71
N ILE A 207 10.28 -4.74 3.08
CA ILE A 207 10.55 -3.42 2.48
C ILE A 207 10.78 -3.45 0.96
N ASN A 208 11.20 -4.60 0.44
CA ASN A 208 11.54 -4.85 -0.96
C ASN A 208 10.53 -5.76 -1.66
N GLU A 209 9.26 -5.72 -1.23
CA GLU A 209 8.19 -6.49 -1.87
C GLU A 209 8.12 -6.22 -3.38
N GLY A 210 8.37 -4.97 -3.78
CA GLY A 210 8.77 -4.68 -5.15
C GLY A 210 9.15 -3.24 -5.39
N PHE A 211 9.54 -2.99 -6.65
CA PHE A 211 10.11 -1.74 -7.08
C PHE A 211 9.36 -1.12 -8.25
N ARG A 212 9.29 0.20 -8.27
CA ARG A 212 8.66 0.95 -9.38
C ARG A 212 9.41 2.24 -9.66
N LYS A 213 9.88 2.43 -10.90
CA LYS A 213 10.37 3.73 -11.36
C LYS A 213 9.19 4.66 -11.64
N VAL A 214 9.21 5.86 -11.06
CA VAL A 214 8.13 6.86 -11.17
C VAL A 214 8.70 8.25 -11.41
N ARG A 215 7.89 9.13 -12.01
CA ARG A 215 8.24 10.54 -12.25
C ARG A 215 7.74 11.40 -11.09
N PHE A 216 8.65 12.04 -10.37
CA PHE A 216 8.34 13.12 -9.43
C PHE A 216 8.38 14.46 -10.15
N LYS A 217 7.42 15.35 -9.85
CA LYS A 217 7.43 16.75 -10.29
C LYS A 217 8.32 17.58 -9.38
N GLU A 218 8.85 18.67 -9.91
CA GLU A 218 9.41 19.73 -9.07
C GLU A 218 8.33 20.25 -8.11
N GLY A 219 8.69 20.45 -6.84
CA GLY A 219 7.80 20.86 -5.78
C GLY A 219 7.12 19.70 -5.05
N ARG A 220 5.87 19.92 -4.60
CA ARG A 220 5.12 18.98 -3.77
C ARG A 220 4.48 17.88 -4.61
N ASN A 221 4.74 16.64 -4.23
CA ASN A 221 4.15 15.44 -4.81
C ASN A 221 3.27 14.75 -3.78
N LYS A 222 2.03 14.44 -4.17
CA LYS A 222 1.05 13.77 -3.31
C LYS A 222 1.22 12.27 -3.41
N VAL A 223 1.39 11.60 -2.27
CA VAL A 223 1.45 10.14 -2.17
C VAL A 223 0.23 9.67 -1.40
N LEU A 224 -0.55 8.78 -2.00
CA LEU A 224 -1.63 8.07 -1.32
C LEU A 224 -1.29 6.58 -1.33
N ALA A 225 -1.25 5.96 -0.17
CA ALA A 225 -1.18 4.52 -0.02
C ALA A 225 -2.55 4.01 0.43
N ARG A 226 -2.99 2.88 -0.12
CA ARG A 226 -4.06 2.06 0.43
C ARG A 226 -3.40 0.82 0.98
N VAL A 227 -3.68 0.45 2.22
CA VAL A 227 -3.09 -0.71 2.89
C VAL A 227 -4.21 -1.59 3.44
N GLU A 228 -4.05 -2.89 3.37
CA GLU A 228 -5.03 -3.86 3.83
C GLU A 228 -4.38 -4.86 4.77
N ASN A 229 -5.08 -5.18 5.86
CA ASN A 229 -4.71 -6.23 6.80
C ASN A 229 -5.69 -7.40 6.70
N GLY A 230 -5.14 -8.62 6.62
CA GLY A 230 -5.82 -9.86 6.89
C GLY A 230 -5.94 -10.11 8.39
N TRP A 231 -5.43 -11.24 8.88
CA TRP A 231 -5.82 -11.80 10.19
C TRP A 231 -4.85 -11.50 11.33
N HIS A 232 -3.76 -10.75 11.11
CA HIS A 232 -2.78 -10.51 12.16
C HIS A 232 -2.19 -9.10 12.09
N ALA A 233 -0.92 -8.98 11.71
CA ALA A 233 -0.17 -7.73 11.76
C ALA A 233 -0.37 -6.93 10.48
N ILE A 234 -0.17 -5.61 10.58
CA ILE A 234 -0.15 -4.72 9.44
C ILE A 234 1.08 -3.84 9.52
N ALA A 235 1.72 -3.65 8.38
CA ALA A 235 2.72 -2.62 8.19
C ALA A 235 2.77 -2.22 6.72
N TRP A 236 3.17 -0.98 6.46
CA TRP A 236 3.59 -0.59 5.12
C TRP A 236 4.79 0.33 5.16
N SER A 237 5.50 0.40 4.04
CA SER A 237 6.59 1.36 3.85
C SER A 237 6.67 1.79 2.39
N VAL A 238 7.08 3.04 2.18
CA VAL A 238 7.45 3.56 0.86
C VAL A 238 8.82 4.20 1.00
N CYS A 239 9.80 3.62 0.32
CA CYS A 239 11.16 4.15 0.24
C CYS A 239 11.43 4.67 -1.17
N ILE A 240 12.30 5.66 -1.29
CA ILE A 240 12.67 6.33 -2.51
C ILE A 240 14.19 6.24 -2.65
N ALA A 241 14.65 5.66 -3.76
CA ALA A 241 16.07 5.67 -4.11
C ALA A 241 16.42 7.03 -4.73
N LEU A 242 17.46 7.67 -4.20
CA LEU A 242 18.00 8.93 -4.73
C LEU A 242 19.11 8.71 -5.76
N THR A 243 19.43 7.45 -6.05
CA THR A 243 20.38 7.02 -7.08
C THR A 243 19.73 5.98 -7.99
N ASP A 244 20.29 5.76 -9.18
CA ASP A 244 19.86 4.66 -10.06
C ASP A 244 20.36 3.28 -9.57
N ASP A 245 21.23 3.23 -8.55
CA ASP A 245 21.65 2.01 -7.88
C ASP A 245 20.62 1.62 -6.83
N VAL A 246 19.71 0.72 -7.22
CA VAL A 246 18.62 0.23 -6.36
C VAL A 246 19.00 -1.00 -5.53
N SER A 247 20.29 -1.34 -5.43
CA SER A 247 20.72 -2.32 -4.44
C SER A 247 20.42 -1.78 -3.03
N LEU A 248 19.71 -2.59 -2.23
CA LEU A 248 19.29 -2.32 -0.85
C LEU A 248 19.94 -3.34 0.08
#